data_AF-A0A1C6Q105-F1
#
_entry.id   AF-A0A1C6Q105-F1
#
_cell.length_a   1.000
_cell.length_b   1.000
_cell.length_c   1.000
_cell.angle_alpha   90.00
_cell.angle_beta   90.00
_cell.angle_gamma   90.00
#
_symmetry.space_group_name_H-M   'P 1'
#
loop_
_entity.id
_entity.type
_entity.pdbx_description
1 polymer ?
#
loop_
_entity_poly.entity_id
_entity_poly.type
_entity_poly.pdbx_seq_one_letter_code
_entity_poly.pdbx_strand_id
1 'polypeptide(L)' 'MIEHMDLPIPSPQEIRAGRLACGLTMQEACDLSDVAHQPTWAAYESGNRRMAASRWLLFQLRTDQHPRYRLVPRRGA' A
#
# COMPACT_ATOMS: atom_id res chain seq x y z
N MET A 1 25.85 -5.77 7.81
CA MET A 1 24.78 -6.64 7.26
C MET A 1 23.73 -5.72 6.67
N ILE A 2 23.35 -5.91 5.41
CA ILE A 2 22.19 -5.23 4.84
C ILE A 2 20.98 -6.02 5.30
N GLU A 3 20.07 -5.40 6.05
CA GLU A 3 18.80 -6.01 6.42
C GLU A 3 17.92 -6.09 5.17
N HIS A 4 17.41 -7.28 4.85
CA HIS A 4 16.44 -7.45 3.78
C HIS A 4 15.05 -7.10 4.28
N MET A 5 14.35 -6.22 3.56
CA MET A 5 12.96 -5.88 3.85
C MET A 5 12.04 -6.95 3.27
N ASP A 6 11.31 -7.64 4.14
CA ASP A 6 10.27 -8.59 3.71
C ASP A 6 9.12 -7.84 3.03
N LEU A 7 8.73 -8.34 1.85
CA LEU A 7 7.66 -7.75 1.03
C LEU A 7 6.51 -8.75 0.88
N PRO A 8 5.66 -8.92 1.92
CA PRO A 8 4.54 -9.84 1.82
C PRO A 8 3.55 -9.36 0.74
N ILE A 9 3.03 -10.32 -0.02
CA ILE A 9 1.90 -10.08 -0.93
C ILE A 9 0.65 -9.96 -0.06
N PRO A 10 -0.06 -8.81 -0.06
CA PRO A 10 -1.23 -8.65 0.79
C PRO A 10 -2.41 -9.48 0.28
N SER A 11 -3.24 -9.93 1.22
CA SER A 11 -4.56 -10.47 0.96
C SER A 11 -5.56 -9.36 0.60
N PRO A 12 -6.67 -9.69 -0.08
CA PRO A 12 -7.74 -8.71 -0.37
C PRO A 12 -8.29 -8.02 0.89
N GLN A 13 -8.36 -8.77 2.00
CA GLN A 13 -8.84 -8.26 3.28
C GLN A 13 -7.88 -7.25 3.90
N GLU A 14 -6.57 -7.48 3.83
CA GLU A 14 -5.55 -6.53 4.30
C GLU A 14 -5.57 -5.24 3.49
N ILE A 15 -5.73 -5.34 2.15
CA ILE A 15 -5.81 -4.16 1.27
C ILE A 15 -7.01 -3.30 1.66
N ARG A 16 -8.18 -3.93 1.82
CA ARG A 16 -9.41 -3.22 2.23
C ARG A 16 -9.29 -2.64 3.64
N ALA A 17 -8.76 -3.40 4.60
CA ALA A 17 -8.58 -2.95 5.97
C ALA A 17 -7.62 -1.75 6.06
N GLY A 18 -6.48 -1.81 5.36
CA GLY A 18 -5.50 -0.71 5.35
C GLY A 18 -6.10 0.59 4.79
N ARG A 19 -6.86 0.50 3.69
CA ARG A 19 -7.57 1.66 3.14
C ARG A 19 -8.58 2.25 4.12
N LEU A 20 -9.44 1.40 4.70
CA LEU A 20 -10.48 1.85 5.60
C LEU A 20 -9.92 2.43 6.91
N ALA A 21 -8.81 1.90 7.42
CA ALA A 21 -8.14 2.42 8.61
C ALA A 21 -7.63 3.86 8.43
N CYS A 22 -7.35 4.28 7.19
CA CYS A 22 -6.98 5.67 6.86
C CYS A 22 -8.17 6.55 6.44
N GLY A 23 -9.40 6.01 6.41
CA GLY A 23 -10.57 6.73 5.93
C GLY A 23 -10.55 7.06 4.43
N LEU A 24 -9.74 6.36 3.64
CA LEU A 24 -9.51 6.67 2.23
C LEU A 24 -10.58 6.09 1.30
N THR A 25 -10.90 6.83 0.26
CA THR A 25 -11.57 6.33 -0.94
C THR A 25 -10.63 5.42 -1.74
N MET A 26 -11.20 4.61 -2.63
CA MET A 26 -10.40 3.75 -3.52
C MET A 26 -9.53 4.56 -4.50
N GLN A 27 -9.96 5.76 -4.90
CA GLN A 27 -9.18 6.62 -5.79
C GLN A 27 -7.98 7.23 -5.06
N GLU A 28 -8.14 7.74 -3.84
CA GLU A 28 -7.01 8.23 -3.04
C GLU A 28 -5.99 7.12 -2.76
N ALA A 29 -6.48 5.90 -2.52
CA ALA A 29 -5.62 4.74 -2.35
C ALA A 29 -4.81 4.40 -3.61
N CYS A 30 -5.39 4.59 -4.81
CA CYS A 30 -4.67 4.49 -6.08
C CYS A 30 -3.52 5.48 -6.17
N ASP A 31 -3.77 6.74 -5.84
CA ASP A 31 -2.80 7.84 -5.92
C ASP A 31 -1.60 7.61 -4.97
N LEU A 32 -1.84 6.94 -3.84
CA LEU A 32 -0.82 6.59 -2.85
C LEU A 32 0.00 5.33 -3.20
N SER A 33 -0.46 4.50 -4.14
CA SER A 33 0.08 3.14 -4.36
C SER A 33 0.58 2.87 -5.79
N ASP A 34 0.65 3.89 -6.64
CA ASP A 34 1.00 3.75 -8.06
C ASP A 34 0.08 2.75 -8.79
N VAL A 35 -1.23 2.89 -8.54
CA VAL A 35 -2.30 2.16 -9.23
C VAL A 35 -3.02 3.14 -10.14
N ALA A 36 -3.18 2.76 -11.40
CA ALA A 36 -3.60 3.71 -12.42
C ALA A 36 -5.04 4.22 -12.28
N HIS A 37 -5.97 3.41 -11.73
CA HIS A 37 -7.39 3.79 -11.66
C HIS A 37 -8.19 2.94 -10.66
N GLN A 38 -9.25 3.54 -10.10
CA GLN A 38 -10.14 2.98 -9.08
C GLN A 38 -10.63 1.53 -9.32
N PRO A 39 -11.02 1.09 -10.54
CA PRO A 39 -11.48 -0.28 -10.75
C PRO A 39 -10.40 -1.33 -10.48
N THR A 40 -9.13 -0.98 -10.70
CA THR A 40 -8.00 -1.87 -10.38
C THR A 40 -7.88 -2.06 -8.86
N TRP A 41 -8.11 -1.01 -8.08
CA TRP A 41 -8.14 -1.11 -6.62
C TRP A 41 -9.31 -1.99 -6.14
N ALA A 42 -10.51 -1.79 -6.69
CA ALA A 42 -11.66 -2.64 -6.39
C ALA A 42 -11.41 -4.12 -6.73
N ALA A 43 -10.69 -4.39 -7.83
CA ALA A 43 -10.27 -5.75 -8.20
C ALA A 43 -9.31 -6.37 -7.17
N TYR A 44 -8.44 -5.57 -6.54
CA TYR A 44 -7.59 -6.03 -5.45
C TYR A 44 -8.39 -6.38 -4.20
N GLU A 45 -9.32 -5.51 -3.77
CA GLU A 45 -10.14 -5.75 -2.56
C GLU A 45 -11.14 -6.89 -2.70
N SER A 46 -11.58 -7.18 -3.94
CA SER A 46 -12.44 -8.32 -4.24
C SER A 46 -11.67 -9.62 -4.47
N GLY A 47 -10.33 -9.58 -4.56
CA GLY A 47 -9.50 -10.74 -4.85
C GLY A 47 -9.49 -11.18 -6.32
N ASN A 48 -10.15 -10.43 -7.21
CA ASN A 48 -10.13 -10.66 -8.65
C ASN A 48 -8.77 -10.36 -9.28
N ARG A 49 -7.91 -9.62 -8.57
CA ARG A 49 -6.53 -9.33 -8.96
C ARG A 49 -5.61 -9.41 -7.76
N ARG A 50 -4.37 -9.86 -7.95
CA ARG A 50 -3.32 -9.83 -6.92
C ARG A 50 -2.53 -8.52 -6.99
N MET A 51 -2.38 -7.85 -5.87
CA MET A 51 -1.54 -6.65 -5.76
C MET A 51 -0.07 -7.06 -5.65
N ALA A 52 0.82 -6.37 -6.36
CA ALA A 52 2.26 -6.57 -6.20
C ALA A 52 2.71 -6.04 -4.82
N ALA A 53 3.62 -6.78 -4.16
CA ALA A 53 4.09 -6.42 -2.82
C ALA A 53 4.74 -5.03 -2.76
N SER A 54 5.39 -4.57 -3.84
CA SER A 54 5.96 -3.22 -3.93
C SER A 54 4.92 -2.10 -3.88
N ARG A 55 3.75 -2.29 -4.52
CA ARG A 55 2.63 -1.32 -4.43
C ARG A 55 2.05 -1.27 -3.04
N TRP A 56 1.94 -2.44 -2.40
CA TRP A 56 1.47 -2.53 -1.02
C TRP A 56 2.43 -1.87 -0.03
N LEU A 57 3.73 -2.10 -0.19
CA LEU A 57 4.76 -1.40 0.56
C LEU A 57 4.63 0.12 0.38
N LEU A 58 4.54 0.61 -0.86
CA LEU A 58 4.43 2.04 -1.13
C LEU A 58 3.19 2.64 -0.46
N PHE A 59 2.05 1.97 -0.57
CA PHE A 59 0.82 2.35 0.11
C PHE A 59 1.04 2.50 1.63
N GLN A 60 1.48 1.43 2.29
CA GLN A 60 1.70 1.41 3.75
C GLN A 60 2.71 2.48 4.21
N LEU A 61 3.77 2.72 3.43
CA LEU A 61 4.76 3.73 3.74
C LEU A 61 4.20 5.16 3.62
N ARG A 62 3.37 5.42 2.60
CA ARG A 62 2.72 6.73 2.41
C ARG A 62 1.58 6.99 3.39
N THR A 63 0.98 5.93 3.95
CA THR A 63 -0.06 6.02 4.98
C THR A 63 0.46 5.85 6.42
N ASP A 64 1.78 5.71 6.62
CA ASP A 64 2.41 5.45 7.93
C ASP A 64 1.87 4.19 8.65
N GLN A 65 1.45 3.18 7.87
CA GLN A 65 0.88 1.92 8.35
C GLN A 65 1.87 0.75 8.33
N HIS A 66 3.08 0.91 7.80
CA HIS A 66 4.03 -0.19 7.75
C HIS A 66 4.57 -0.52 9.16
N PRO A 67 4.59 -1.80 9.60
CA PRO A 67 4.82 -2.16 10.99
C PRO A 67 6.24 -1.85 11.52
N ARG A 68 7.23 -1.70 10.63
CA ARG A 68 8.65 -1.52 11.00
C ARG A 68 9.31 -0.27 10.42
N TYR A 69 8.72 0.34 9.40
CA TYR A 69 9.39 1.36 8.59
C TYR A 69 8.42 2.51 8.34
N ARG A 70 8.93 3.71 8.14
CA ARG A 70 8.15 4.90 7.79
C ARG A 70 8.93 5.76 6.82
N LEU A 71 8.23 6.58 6.04
CA LEU A 71 8.89 7.61 5.25
C LEU A 71 9.39 8.72 6.18
N VAL A 72 10.62 9.13 5.95
CA VAL A 72 11.22 10.32 6.59
C VAL A 72 11.75 11.23 5.49
N PRO A 73 11.65 12.56 5.64
CA PRO A 73 12.28 13.49 4.71
C PRO A 73 13.76 13.17 4.54
N ARG A 74 14.25 13.27 3.31
CA ARG A 74 15.69 13.15 3.04
C ARG A 74 16.39 14.32 3.73
N ARG A 75 17.40 14.04 4.57
CA ARG A 75 18.22 15.10 5.20
C ARG A 75 18.89 15.94 4.10
N GLY A 76 18.71 17.26 4.17
CA GLY A 76 19.35 18.23 3.27
C GLY A 76 18.67 18.41 1.91
N ALA A 77 17.39 18.07 1.79
CA ALA A 77 16.55 18.49 0.65
C ALA A 77 16.10 19.95 0.80
#